data_AF-A0A955X014-F1
#
_entry.id   AF-A0A955X014-F1
#
_cell.length_a   1.000
_cell.length_b   1.000
_cell.length_c   1.000
_cell.angle_alpha   90.00
_cell.angle_beta   90.00
_cell.angle_gamma   90.00
#
_symmetry.space_group_name_H-M   'P 1'
#
loop_
_entity.id
_entity.type
_entity.pdbx_description
1 polymer ?
#
loop_
_entity_poly.entity_id
_entity_poly.type
_entity_poly.pdbx_seq_one_letter_code
_entity_poly.pdbx_strand_id
1 'polypeptide(L)'
;MARLVVKPPDGPEWEHELGAMTTIGRHPGQSIQVLDRVVSKQHALVTVQGGKFFLTDCDSRNGTFVNNTQLRGKIPLTDGDHIVLGSTELVFYDDRRPTRAPMVTIRAENEAVGTQTSIQTVLEADLSDGAFLPVKDVPSDEALRADYEKLRIAFELNQSIGAELDIDAMLTVILEKAFAVSRADRGSILLVNDEGVLEQRCYRNAKGIEEPIELSQTIISEVCEKHHAVLSSDAQLDDRFGGAQSIIMSGMRSTMCVPLLHKDELLGLIHLDTRRIGNFNQKDLEVLTVFAKQAAMRIAHLRLAKRSESEALVRANLSRLLSPNLVEQVVKGDLALERGGQMRNASVMFIDIRGFTAMSERLEPTDLVALLNEYFEIMVEIVFRHEGTLDKFIGDEIMAVWGAPVGQDDHMLRAARAALEMQASLVRLNEFRKSRGESPIKAGCGINCGEMVAGYMGSTRTLSYTVMGDTVNTA
;
A
#
# COMPACT_ATOMS: atom_id res chain seq x y z
N MET A 1 -3.61 20.55 -12.43
CA MET A 1 -2.32 21.27 -12.40
C MET A 1 -1.50 20.69 -11.26
N ALA A 2 -0.19 20.50 -11.40
CA ALA A 2 0.57 19.89 -10.31
C ALA A 2 0.82 20.85 -9.16
N ARG A 3 0.83 20.30 -7.95
CA ARG A 3 0.92 21.05 -6.70
C ARG A 3 1.74 20.30 -5.69
N LEU A 4 2.29 21.04 -4.74
CA LEU A 4 2.85 20.49 -3.50
C LEU A 4 1.91 20.84 -2.35
N VAL A 5 1.49 19.82 -1.61
CA VAL A 5 0.82 20.03 -0.31
C VAL A 5 1.91 20.13 0.74
N VAL A 6 2.08 21.31 1.32
CA VAL A 6 3.11 21.63 2.30
C VAL A 6 2.54 21.46 3.70
N LYS A 7 3.18 20.59 4.48
CA LYS A 7 2.85 20.29 5.87
C LYS A 7 3.99 20.78 6.77
N PRO A 8 3.90 22.02 7.29
CA PRO A 8 4.89 22.54 8.22
C PRO A 8 4.87 21.74 9.54
N PRO A 9 5.94 21.79 10.35
CA PRO A 9 5.92 21.22 11.70
C PRO A 9 4.91 21.92 12.62
N ASP A 10 4.78 23.24 12.48
CA ASP A 10 3.88 24.09 13.25
C ASP A 10 3.03 24.93 12.28
N GLY A 11 1.74 24.62 12.15
CA GLY A 11 0.81 25.40 11.34
C GLY A 11 -0.16 24.55 10.51
N PRO A 12 -1.16 25.18 9.87
CA PRO A 12 -2.05 24.49 8.95
C PRO A 12 -1.29 24.03 7.70
N GLU A 13 -1.70 22.92 7.11
CA GLU A 13 -1.24 22.53 5.78
C GLU A 13 -1.78 23.51 4.73
N TRP A 14 -1.02 23.73 3.68
CA TRP A 14 -1.45 24.55 2.54
C TRP A 14 -0.92 23.98 1.23
N GLU A 15 -1.52 24.40 0.13
CA GLU A 15 -1.16 23.92 -1.20
C GLU A 15 -0.43 25.00 -1.98
N HIS A 16 0.53 24.60 -2.82
CA HIS A 16 1.23 25.49 -3.73
C HIS A 16 1.28 24.89 -5.13
N GLU A 17 0.71 25.58 -6.11
CA GLU A 17 0.79 25.17 -7.51
C GLU A 17 2.21 25.33 -8.05
N LEU A 18 2.67 24.34 -8.81
CA LEU A 18 4.03 24.32 -9.33
C LEU A 18 4.11 25.08 -10.67
N GLY A 19 5.01 26.06 -10.71
CA GLY A 19 5.42 26.74 -11.93
C GLY A 19 6.53 26.01 -12.70
N ALA A 20 7.00 26.61 -13.81
CA ALA A 20 8.13 26.10 -14.59
C ALA A 20 9.41 25.93 -13.74
N MET A 21 9.56 26.78 -12.73
CA MET A 21 10.60 26.72 -11.71
C MET A 21 9.99 27.13 -10.36
N THR A 22 10.01 26.22 -9.38
CA THR A 22 9.47 26.46 -8.03
C THR A 22 10.60 26.27 -7.01
N THR A 23 10.96 27.34 -6.31
CA THR A 23 12.04 27.32 -5.31
C THR A 23 11.47 27.09 -3.91
N ILE A 24 12.14 26.27 -3.10
CA ILE A 24 11.67 25.88 -1.77
C ILE A 24 12.76 26.19 -0.74
N GLY A 25 12.41 26.89 0.33
CA GLY A 25 13.35 27.17 1.41
C GLY A 25 12.82 28.17 2.44
N ARG A 26 13.65 28.48 3.43
CA ARG A 26 13.27 29.34 4.57
C ARG A 26 13.21 30.84 4.25
N HIS A 27 13.87 31.27 3.17
CA HIS A 27 13.91 32.67 2.80
C HIS A 27 12.54 33.13 2.25
N PRO A 28 12.05 34.34 2.59
CA PRO A 28 10.77 34.85 2.10
C PRO A 28 10.70 35.05 0.57
N GLY A 29 11.85 35.06 -0.11
CA GLY A 29 11.92 35.14 -1.57
C GLY A 29 11.80 33.79 -2.30
N GLN A 30 11.51 32.69 -1.60
CA GLN A 30 11.28 31.39 -2.22
C GLN A 30 9.82 31.28 -2.68
N SER A 31 9.54 30.52 -3.75
CA SER A 31 8.17 30.24 -4.19
C SER A 31 7.36 29.58 -3.07
N ILE A 32 7.96 28.61 -2.38
CA ILE A 32 7.43 27.99 -1.17
C ILE A 32 8.32 28.39 0.00
N GLN A 33 7.84 29.34 0.80
CA GLN A 33 8.49 29.72 2.05
C GLN A 33 8.16 28.70 3.14
N VAL A 34 9.19 28.06 3.69
CA VAL A 34 9.06 27.08 4.77
C VAL A 34 9.65 27.66 6.06
N LEU A 35 8.81 27.94 7.06
CA LEU A 35 9.21 28.56 8.33
C LEU A 35 9.83 27.57 9.33
N ASP A 36 10.61 26.63 8.83
CA ASP A 36 11.28 25.62 9.63
C ASP A 36 12.76 26.00 9.82
N ARG A 37 13.22 26.09 11.07
CA ARG A 37 14.59 26.50 11.41
C ARG A 37 15.66 25.56 10.85
N VAL A 38 15.32 24.28 10.61
CA VAL A 38 16.26 23.30 10.05
C VAL A 38 16.28 23.30 8.51
N VAL A 39 15.46 24.12 7.86
CA VAL A 39 15.45 24.28 6.40
C VAL A 39 16.41 25.41 5.96
N SER A 40 17.28 25.12 4.98
CA SER A 40 18.16 26.11 4.34
C SER A 40 17.39 27.28 3.72
N LYS A 41 18.05 28.45 3.57
CA LYS A 41 17.45 29.65 2.94
C LYS A 41 16.89 29.35 1.55
N GLN A 42 17.65 28.61 0.77
CA GLN A 42 17.25 27.93 -0.46
C GLN A 42 17.63 26.46 -0.25
N HIS A 43 16.65 25.56 -0.31
CA HIS A 43 16.81 24.17 0.12
C HIS A 43 16.67 23.23 -1.06
N ALA A 44 15.60 23.37 -1.83
CA ALA A 44 15.32 22.52 -2.97
C ALA A 44 14.71 23.31 -4.12
N LEU A 45 14.77 22.73 -5.31
CA LEU A 45 14.26 23.31 -6.54
C LEU A 45 13.45 22.26 -7.30
N VAL A 46 12.23 22.61 -7.67
CA VAL A 46 11.42 21.84 -8.62
C VAL A 46 11.48 22.51 -9.99
N THR A 47 11.86 21.76 -11.01
CA THR A 47 11.92 22.21 -12.42
C THR A 47 11.07 21.34 -13.32
N VAL A 48 10.51 21.95 -14.37
CA VAL A 48 9.78 21.21 -15.42
C VAL A 48 10.69 20.99 -16.63
N GLN A 49 10.86 19.74 -17.07
CA GLN A 49 11.56 19.39 -18.31
C GLN A 49 10.77 18.33 -19.07
N GLY A 50 10.42 18.59 -20.34
CA GLY A 50 9.67 17.64 -21.16
C GLY A 50 8.31 17.25 -20.58
N GLY A 51 7.64 18.16 -19.86
CA GLY A 51 6.37 17.90 -19.19
C GLY A 51 6.46 17.18 -17.84
N LYS A 52 7.63 16.66 -17.45
CA LYS A 52 7.85 16.01 -16.14
C LYS A 52 8.46 16.96 -15.11
N PHE A 53 8.13 16.79 -13.84
CA PHE A 53 8.76 17.52 -12.75
C PHE A 53 9.98 16.78 -12.24
N PHE A 54 10.98 17.57 -11.86
CA PHE A 54 12.20 17.06 -11.26
C PHE A 54 12.55 17.88 -10.03
N LEU A 55 12.92 17.17 -8.96
CA LEU A 55 13.41 17.74 -7.73
C LEU A 55 14.93 17.68 -7.69
N THR A 56 15.55 18.78 -7.28
CA THR A 56 16.99 18.92 -7.06
C THR A 56 17.24 19.55 -5.71
N ASP A 57 18.12 18.96 -4.90
CA ASP A 57 18.61 19.59 -3.67
C ASP A 57 19.61 20.72 -4.01
N CYS A 58 19.48 21.87 -3.33
CA CYS A 58 20.33 23.05 -3.56
C CYS A 58 21.47 23.14 -2.54
N ASP A 59 22.19 22.03 -2.31
CA ASP A 59 23.27 21.90 -1.32
C ASP A 59 22.77 22.28 0.08
N SER A 60 21.63 21.70 0.45
CA SER A 60 20.98 21.99 1.71
C SER A 60 21.74 21.38 2.89
N ARG A 61 21.70 22.04 4.06
CA ARG A 61 22.50 21.62 5.22
C ARG A 61 22.10 20.24 5.77
N ASN A 62 20.83 19.89 5.66
CA ASN A 62 20.26 18.65 6.22
C ASN A 62 19.83 17.65 5.14
N GLY A 63 19.99 17.99 3.85
CA GLY A 63 19.55 17.18 2.73
C GLY A 63 18.04 17.22 2.50
N THR A 64 17.67 16.99 1.25
CA THR A 64 16.31 16.69 0.81
C THR A 64 16.12 15.18 0.76
N PHE A 65 14.99 14.67 1.27
CA PHE A 65 14.66 13.25 1.19
C PHE A 65 13.39 13.05 0.37
N VAL A 66 13.33 12.01 -0.45
CA VAL A 66 12.13 11.58 -1.16
C VAL A 66 11.86 10.12 -0.86
N ASN A 67 10.65 9.79 -0.39
CA ASN A 67 10.25 8.44 0.03
C ASN A 67 11.30 7.77 0.94
N ASN A 68 11.72 8.49 1.99
CA ASN A 68 12.75 8.10 2.96
C ASN A 68 14.18 7.90 2.41
N THR A 69 14.42 8.21 1.14
CA THR A 69 15.75 8.13 0.51
C THR A 69 16.34 9.52 0.34
N GLN A 70 17.57 9.73 0.80
CA GLN A 70 18.26 11.02 0.60
C GLN A 70 18.50 11.27 -0.90
N LEU A 71 18.05 12.42 -1.38
CA LEU A 71 18.13 12.79 -2.78
C LEU A 71 19.59 13.01 -3.19
N ARG A 72 20.00 12.33 -4.26
CA ARG A 72 21.33 12.49 -4.87
C ARG A 72 21.17 13.01 -6.30
N GLY A 73 21.55 14.26 -6.53
CA GLY A 73 21.48 14.89 -7.85
C GLY A 73 20.08 15.38 -8.19
N LYS A 74 19.60 15.07 -9.39
CA LYS A 74 18.28 15.49 -9.89
C LYS A 74 17.43 14.25 -10.14
N ILE A 75 16.26 14.16 -9.52
CA ILE A 75 15.36 13.01 -9.67
C ILE A 75 14.00 13.43 -10.24
N PRO A 76 13.33 12.59 -11.04
CA PRO A 76 11.95 12.84 -11.43
C PRO A 76 11.00 12.66 -10.23
N LEU A 77 9.95 13.48 -10.16
CA LEU A 77 8.87 13.33 -9.18
C LEU A 77 7.69 12.55 -9.78
N THR A 78 7.11 11.68 -8.98
CA THR A 78 5.92 10.86 -9.28
C THR A 78 4.78 11.23 -8.34
N ASP A 79 3.54 11.21 -8.85
CA ASP A 79 2.33 11.49 -8.07
C ASP A 79 2.29 10.68 -6.77
N GLY A 80 2.11 11.37 -5.64
CA GLY A 80 2.17 10.80 -4.29
C GLY A 80 3.55 10.78 -3.64
N ASP A 81 4.61 11.26 -4.30
CA ASP A 81 5.95 11.31 -3.70
C ASP A 81 5.98 12.18 -2.44
N HIS A 82 6.53 11.61 -1.36
CA HIS A 82 6.73 12.28 -0.08
C HIS A 82 8.13 12.89 -0.03
N ILE A 83 8.19 14.22 -0.03
CA ILE A 83 9.41 15.01 0.04
C ILE A 83 9.56 15.55 1.46
N VAL A 84 10.71 15.33 2.10
CA VAL A 84 11.01 15.84 3.44
C VAL A 84 12.17 16.82 3.38
N LEU A 85 11.94 18.03 3.88
CA LEU A 85 12.94 19.10 4.04
C LEU A 85 13.00 19.46 5.52
N GLY A 86 14.01 18.98 6.24
CA GLY A 86 14.10 19.18 7.69
C GLY A 86 12.92 18.52 8.42
N SER A 87 12.11 19.31 9.12
CA SER A 87 10.87 18.87 9.78
C SER A 87 9.62 19.16 8.94
N THR A 88 9.74 19.73 7.75
CA THR A 88 8.60 20.00 6.86
C THR A 88 8.43 18.88 5.86
N GLU A 89 7.20 18.42 5.68
CA GLU A 89 6.84 17.42 4.68
C GLU A 89 6.09 18.08 3.53
N LEU A 90 6.38 17.67 2.31
CA LEU A 90 5.66 18.06 1.11
C LEU A 90 5.21 16.80 0.39
N VAL A 91 3.95 16.74 -0.01
CA VAL A 91 3.46 15.66 -0.87
C VAL A 91 3.25 16.23 -2.26
N PHE A 92 3.90 15.63 -3.25
CA PHE A 92 3.76 16.02 -4.64
C PHE A 92 2.53 15.35 -5.25
N TYR A 93 1.65 16.17 -5.83
CA TYR A 93 0.52 15.72 -6.62
C TYR A 93 0.67 16.25 -8.04
N ASP A 94 0.61 15.36 -9.03
CA ASP A 94 0.56 15.78 -10.43
C ASP A 94 -0.87 15.64 -10.95
N ASP A 95 -1.71 16.64 -10.68
CA ASP A 95 -3.04 16.75 -11.29
C ASP A 95 -2.94 17.12 -12.80
N ARG A 96 -1.78 16.90 -13.45
CA ARG A 96 -1.61 16.83 -14.92
C ARG A 96 -1.42 15.39 -15.41
N ARG A 97 -1.64 14.37 -14.57
CA ARG A 97 -2.44 13.24 -15.07
C ARG A 97 -3.65 13.86 -15.77
N PRO A 98 -4.09 13.35 -16.92
CA PRO A 98 -5.36 13.79 -17.46
C PRO A 98 -6.31 13.75 -16.28
N THR A 99 -6.98 14.87 -16.03
CA THR A 99 -8.10 14.92 -15.12
C THR A 99 -8.82 13.62 -15.38
N ARG A 100 -8.82 12.68 -14.42
CA ARG A 100 -9.71 11.53 -14.50
C ARG A 100 -11.02 12.24 -14.70
N ALA A 101 -11.55 12.24 -15.93
CA ALA A 101 -12.85 12.83 -16.10
C ALA A 101 -13.77 12.01 -15.18
N PRO A 102 -14.87 12.61 -14.71
CA PRO A 102 -15.62 12.12 -13.56
C PRO A 102 -15.63 10.59 -13.55
N MET A 103 -15.05 9.99 -12.50
CA MET A 103 -15.06 8.54 -12.34
C MET A 103 -16.50 8.09 -12.49
N VAL A 104 -16.80 7.40 -13.57
CA VAL A 104 -18.10 6.76 -13.74
C VAL A 104 -18.06 5.55 -12.84
N THR A 105 -18.50 5.73 -11.60
CA THR A 105 -18.71 4.64 -10.66
C THR A 105 -19.90 3.85 -11.16
N ILE A 106 -19.65 2.62 -11.58
CA ILE A 106 -20.70 1.73 -12.04
C ILE A 106 -21.11 0.87 -10.84
N ARG A 107 -22.21 1.26 -10.20
CA ARG A 107 -22.92 0.38 -9.28
C ARG A 107 -23.78 -0.54 -10.13
N ALA A 108 -23.51 -1.84 -10.08
CA ALA A 108 -24.47 -2.83 -10.55
C ALA A 108 -25.69 -2.75 -9.60
N GLU A 109 -26.71 -1.97 -9.96
CA GLU A 109 -27.97 -1.95 -9.24
C GLU A 109 -28.75 -3.23 -9.59
N ASN A 110 -28.92 -4.09 -8.59
CA ASN A 110 -29.82 -5.25 -8.63
C ASN A 110 -31.29 -4.78 -8.70
N GLU A 111 -31.73 -4.20 -9.81
CA GLU A 111 -33.17 -4.09 -10.12
C GLU A 111 -33.52 -5.04 -11.27
N ALA A 112 -34.03 -6.20 -10.87
CA ALA A 112 -34.64 -7.18 -11.75
C ALA A 112 -35.89 -6.58 -12.41
N VAL A 113 -35.73 -5.96 -13.58
CA VAL A 113 -36.85 -5.74 -14.51
C VAL A 113 -36.97 -6.99 -15.35
N GLY A 114 -37.95 -7.81 -14.97
CA GLY A 114 -38.29 -9.04 -15.65
C GLY A 114 -38.74 -8.79 -17.09
N THR A 115 -37.94 -9.24 -18.03
CA THR A 115 -38.41 -9.70 -19.34
C THR A 115 -37.71 -11.01 -19.64
N GLN A 116 -38.49 -12.10 -19.62
CA GLN A 116 -38.06 -13.38 -20.14
C GLN A 116 -37.68 -13.20 -21.61
N THR A 117 -36.40 -13.27 -21.93
CA THR A 117 -35.94 -13.36 -23.32
C THR A 117 -35.32 -14.72 -23.54
N SER A 118 -35.99 -15.45 -24.43
CA SER A 118 -35.67 -16.79 -24.91
C SER A 118 -34.22 -16.90 -25.40
N ILE A 119 -33.57 -17.96 -24.92
CA ILE A 119 -32.21 -18.41 -25.22
C ILE A 119 -32.04 -18.62 -26.73
N GLN A 120 -31.09 -17.90 -27.33
CA GLN A 120 -30.49 -18.30 -28.61
C GLN A 120 -29.00 -17.92 -28.67
N THR A 121 -28.17 -18.95 -28.59
CA THR A 121 -26.72 -19.01 -28.80
C THR A 121 -25.89 -17.97 -28.05
N VAL A 122 -25.74 -18.20 -26.75
CA VAL A 122 -24.50 -17.85 -26.07
C VAL A 122 -23.42 -18.65 -26.80
N LEU A 123 -22.46 -17.99 -27.44
CA LEU A 123 -21.15 -18.62 -27.56
C LEU A 123 -20.62 -18.64 -26.13
N GLU A 124 -21.03 -19.66 -25.38
CA GLU A 124 -20.29 -20.19 -24.25
C GLU A 124 -18.96 -20.61 -24.89
N ALA A 125 -18.05 -19.65 -25.05
CA ALA A 125 -16.66 -20.01 -25.03
C ALA A 125 -16.48 -20.52 -23.60
N ASP A 126 -16.67 -21.82 -23.42
CA ASP A 126 -16.26 -22.55 -22.24
C ASP A 126 -14.78 -22.19 -22.02
N LEU A 127 -14.56 -21.15 -21.21
CA LEU A 127 -13.22 -20.65 -20.87
C LEU A 127 -12.46 -21.67 -20.01
N SER A 128 -13.18 -22.71 -19.57
CA SER A 128 -12.79 -23.95 -18.90
C SER A 128 -12.06 -24.94 -19.82
N ASP A 129 -12.32 -24.94 -21.14
CA ASP A 129 -11.72 -25.89 -22.09
C ASP A 129 -10.42 -25.39 -22.76
N GLY A 130 -9.93 -24.22 -22.36
CA GLY A 130 -8.71 -23.58 -22.88
C GLY A 130 -7.39 -24.23 -22.46
N ALA A 131 -7.36 -25.54 -22.24
CA ALA A 131 -6.12 -26.29 -22.04
C ALA A 131 -5.46 -26.53 -23.40
N PHE A 132 -4.24 -26.02 -23.58
CA PHE A 132 -3.43 -26.40 -24.73
C PHE A 132 -3.29 -27.92 -24.77
N LEU A 133 -3.77 -28.53 -25.85
CA LEU A 133 -3.72 -29.97 -26.01
C LEU A 133 -2.26 -30.42 -26.26
N PRO A 134 -1.85 -31.60 -25.77
CA PRO A 134 -0.61 -32.22 -26.20
C PRO A 134 -0.59 -32.31 -27.73
N VAL A 135 0.57 -32.09 -28.37
CA VAL A 135 0.71 -32.01 -29.85
C VAL A 135 0.05 -33.20 -30.58
N LYS A 136 0.10 -34.40 -29.99
CA LYS A 136 -0.49 -35.63 -30.52
C LYS A 136 -2.03 -35.61 -30.58
N ASP A 137 -2.67 -34.76 -29.79
CA ASP A 137 -4.12 -34.66 -29.62
C ASP A 137 -4.68 -33.41 -30.31
N VAL A 138 -3.83 -32.61 -30.97
CA VAL A 138 -4.24 -31.41 -31.72
C VAL A 138 -4.95 -31.84 -33.02
N PRO A 139 -6.19 -31.38 -33.27
CA PRO A 139 -7.03 -31.95 -34.32
C PRO A 139 -6.60 -31.57 -35.75
N SER A 140 -5.81 -30.51 -35.92
CA SER A 140 -5.32 -30.06 -37.23
C SER A 140 -4.11 -29.13 -37.11
N ASP A 141 -3.35 -29.01 -38.20
CA ASP A 141 -2.28 -28.01 -38.34
C ASP A 141 -2.80 -26.57 -38.21
N GLU A 142 -4.07 -26.31 -38.54
CA GLU A 142 -4.69 -25.00 -38.39
C GLU A 142 -4.96 -24.68 -36.92
N ALA A 143 -5.43 -25.67 -36.14
CA ALA A 143 -5.55 -25.54 -34.69
C ALA A 143 -4.19 -25.32 -34.04
N LEU A 144 -3.15 -26.05 -34.46
CA LEU A 144 -1.79 -25.87 -33.95
C LEU A 144 -1.24 -24.44 -34.20
N ARG A 145 -1.47 -23.89 -35.40
CA ARG A 145 -1.07 -22.52 -35.72
C ARG A 145 -1.84 -21.49 -34.89
N ALA A 146 -3.13 -21.70 -34.66
CA ALA A 146 -3.93 -20.83 -33.82
C ALA A 146 -3.44 -20.84 -32.36
N ASP A 147 -3.12 -22.01 -31.81
CA ASP A 147 -2.58 -22.17 -30.47
C ASP A 147 -1.19 -21.53 -30.33
N TYR A 148 -0.34 -21.70 -31.33
CA TYR A 148 0.96 -21.01 -31.38
C TYR A 148 0.80 -19.49 -31.35
N GLU A 149 -0.13 -18.93 -32.15
CA GLU A 149 -0.39 -17.48 -32.14
C GLU A 149 -0.90 -17.01 -30.78
N LYS A 150 -1.78 -17.76 -30.11
CA LYS A 150 -2.23 -17.46 -28.73
C LYS A 150 -1.04 -17.44 -27.77
N LEU A 151 -0.15 -18.42 -27.84
CA LEU A 151 1.05 -18.49 -27.01
C LEU A 151 2.02 -17.32 -27.29
N ARG A 152 2.26 -17.00 -28.55
CA ARG A 152 3.12 -15.89 -28.97
C ARG A 152 2.60 -14.57 -28.40
N ILE A 153 1.30 -14.30 -28.55
CA ILE A 153 0.64 -13.10 -28.02
C ILE A 153 0.74 -13.06 -26.49
N ALA A 154 0.46 -14.18 -25.82
CA ALA A 154 0.58 -14.26 -24.36
C ALA A 154 2.00 -13.97 -23.89
N PHE A 155 3.01 -14.51 -24.56
CA PHE A 155 4.42 -14.31 -24.27
C PHE A 155 4.86 -12.86 -24.47
N GLU A 156 4.52 -12.26 -25.62
CA GLU A 156 4.85 -10.86 -25.91
C GLU A 156 4.19 -9.89 -24.92
N LEU A 157 2.93 -10.18 -24.55
CA LEU A 157 2.23 -9.38 -23.55
C LEU A 157 2.91 -9.53 -22.19
N ASN A 158 3.19 -10.76 -21.75
CA ASN A 158 3.89 -11.04 -20.50
C ASN A 158 5.24 -10.33 -20.40
N GLN A 159 6.04 -10.34 -21.46
CA GLN A 159 7.31 -9.61 -21.52
C GLN A 159 7.12 -8.10 -21.38
N SER A 160 6.06 -7.56 -21.96
CA SER A 160 5.80 -6.11 -21.96
C SER A 160 5.24 -5.60 -20.63
N ILE A 161 4.47 -6.44 -19.91
CA ILE A 161 3.83 -6.06 -18.64
C ILE A 161 4.56 -6.60 -17.41
N GLY A 162 5.49 -7.55 -17.60
CA GLY A 162 6.13 -8.28 -16.51
C GLY A 162 7.07 -7.44 -15.65
N ALA A 163 7.69 -6.41 -16.24
CA ALA A 163 8.56 -5.47 -15.52
C ALA A 163 7.79 -4.35 -14.83
N GLU A 164 6.52 -4.16 -15.16
CA GLU A 164 5.74 -3.02 -14.66
C GLU A 164 5.25 -3.30 -13.24
N LEU A 165 5.54 -2.37 -12.32
CA LEU A 165 5.14 -2.46 -10.91
C LEU A 165 3.91 -1.61 -10.62
N ASP A 166 3.62 -0.63 -11.47
CA ASP A 166 2.43 0.20 -11.39
C ASP A 166 1.28 -0.44 -12.20
N ILE A 167 0.16 -0.72 -11.52
CA ILE A 167 -1.04 -1.28 -12.14
C ILE A 167 -1.54 -0.35 -13.26
N ASP A 168 -1.56 0.97 -13.06
CA ASP A 168 -2.15 1.88 -14.05
C ASP A 168 -1.28 2.00 -15.31
N ALA A 169 0.05 2.02 -15.14
CA ALA A 169 0.99 1.95 -16.26
C ALA A 169 0.83 0.63 -17.05
N MET A 170 0.69 -0.48 -16.34
CA MET A 170 0.47 -1.80 -16.92
C MET A 170 -0.84 -1.86 -17.72
N LEU A 171 -1.95 -1.34 -17.15
CA LEU A 171 -3.24 -1.26 -17.83
C LEU A 171 -3.16 -0.45 -19.12
N THR A 172 -2.37 0.62 -19.14
CA THR A 172 -2.13 1.43 -20.33
C THR A 172 -1.48 0.60 -21.44
N VAL A 173 -0.41 -0.14 -21.13
CA VAL A 173 0.27 -1.02 -22.10
C VAL A 173 -0.67 -2.12 -22.62
N ILE A 174 -1.50 -2.70 -21.74
CA ILE A 174 -2.50 -3.72 -22.12
C ILE A 174 -3.49 -3.13 -23.12
N LEU A 175 -4.06 -1.96 -22.81
CA LEU A 175 -5.05 -1.32 -23.67
C LEU A 175 -4.44 -0.90 -25.00
N GLU A 176 -3.21 -0.38 -25.01
CA GLU A 176 -2.48 -0.03 -26.23
C GLU A 176 -2.28 -1.23 -27.16
N LYS A 177 -1.82 -2.34 -26.61
CA LYS A 177 -1.65 -3.57 -27.39
C LYS A 177 -2.98 -4.14 -27.86
N ALA A 178 -4.04 -4.05 -27.04
CA ALA A 178 -5.37 -4.48 -27.41
C ALA A 178 -5.90 -3.66 -28.60
N PHE A 179 -5.64 -2.36 -28.64
CA PHE A 179 -5.94 -1.50 -29.79
C PHE A 179 -5.06 -1.81 -31.02
N ALA A 180 -3.80 -2.21 -30.82
CA ALA A 180 -2.90 -2.53 -31.94
C ALA A 180 -3.31 -3.82 -32.67
N VAL A 181 -3.91 -4.78 -31.96
CA VAL A 181 -4.36 -6.07 -32.52
C VAL A 181 -5.84 -6.10 -32.87
N SER A 182 -6.63 -5.11 -32.44
CA SER A 182 -8.06 -5.01 -32.74
C SER A 182 -8.39 -3.79 -33.59
N ARG A 183 -9.61 -3.74 -34.12
CA ARG A 183 -10.12 -2.59 -34.89
C ARG A 183 -10.98 -1.66 -34.03
N ALA A 184 -10.74 -1.61 -32.72
CA ALA A 184 -11.55 -0.85 -31.78
C ALA A 184 -11.44 0.66 -31.99
N ASP A 185 -12.56 1.38 -31.83
CA ASP A 185 -12.58 2.84 -31.83
C ASP A 185 -12.54 3.39 -30.40
N ARG A 186 -13.04 2.63 -29.42
CA ARG A 186 -13.03 2.96 -27.99
C ARG A 186 -12.70 1.71 -27.18
N GLY A 187 -12.13 1.94 -26.01
CA GLY A 187 -11.86 0.85 -25.08
C GLY A 187 -11.57 1.35 -23.68
N SER A 188 -11.81 0.49 -22.71
CA SER A 188 -11.61 0.78 -21.31
C SER A 188 -11.34 -0.47 -20.49
N ILE A 189 -10.53 -0.30 -19.46
CA ILE A 189 -10.29 -1.32 -18.44
C ILE A 189 -10.85 -0.81 -17.12
N LEU A 190 -11.72 -1.63 -16.53
CA LEU A 190 -12.34 -1.39 -15.24
C LEU A 190 -11.75 -2.37 -14.25
N LEU A 191 -11.44 -1.93 -13.03
CA LEU A 191 -11.02 -2.80 -11.93
C LEU A 191 -11.99 -2.68 -10.77
N VAL A 192 -12.21 -3.80 -10.08
CA VAL A 192 -12.95 -3.83 -8.82
C VAL A 192 -12.06 -3.21 -7.74
N ASN A 193 -12.55 -2.17 -7.07
CA ASN A 193 -11.88 -1.54 -5.94
C ASN A 193 -12.08 -2.35 -4.63
N ASP A 194 -11.50 -1.90 -3.53
CA ASP A 194 -11.59 -2.61 -2.24
C ASP A 194 -13.01 -2.62 -1.65
N GLU A 195 -13.91 -1.76 -2.17
CA GLU A 195 -15.34 -1.70 -1.80
C GLU A 195 -16.22 -2.62 -2.67
N GLY A 196 -15.62 -3.37 -3.61
CA GLY A 196 -16.34 -4.25 -4.54
C GLY A 196 -16.97 -3.51 -5.72
N VAL A 197 -16.62 -2.25 -5.96
CA VAL A 197 -17.20 -1.42 -7.01
C VAL A 197 -16.27 -1.34 -8.22
N LEU A 198 -16.85 -1.41 -9.43
CA LEU A 198 -16.09 -1.26 -10.68
C LEU A 198 -15.74 0.21 -10.94
N GLU A 199 -14.44 0.46 -11.06
CA GLU A 199 -13.89 1.76 -11.39
C GLU A 199 -13.19 1.72 -12.75
N GLN A 200 -13.46 2.72 -13.57
CA GLN A 200 -12.74 2.92 -14.82
C GLN A 200 -11.31 3.39 -14.54
N ARG A 201 -10.34 2.49 -14.75
CA ARG A 201 -8.92 2.74 -14.44
C ARG A 201 -8.14 3.22 -15.64
N CYS A 202 -8.48 2.73 -16.83
CA CYS A 202 -7.82 3.07 -18.08
C CYS A 202 -8.86 3.17 -19.19
N TYR A 203 -8.67 4.10 -20.12
CA TYR A 203 -9.55 4.30 -21.27
C TYR A 203 -8.77 4.86 -22.45
N ARG A 204 -9.27 4.63 -23.65
CA ARG A 204 -8.69 5.13 -24.90
C ARG A 204 -9.78 5.27 -25.94
N ASN A 205 -9.68 6.29 -26.77
CA ASN A 205 -10.46 6.40 -27.99
C ASN A 205 -9.57 6.51 -29.24
N ALA A 206 -10.18 6.43 -30.43
CA ALA A 206 -9.48 6.46 -31.71
C ALA A 206 -8.64 7.72 -31.96
N LYS A 207 -8.91 8.82 -31.23
CA LYS A 207 -8.16 10.07 -31.30
C LYS A 207 -7.02 10.13 -30.26
N GLY A 208 -6.84 9.08 -29.45
CA GLY A 208 -5.89 9.06 -28.34
C GLY A 208 -6.28 9.97 -27.17
N ILE A 209 -7.55 10.40 -27.10
CA ILE A 209 -8.04 11.23 -26.00
C ILE A 209 -8.28 10.34 -24.79
N GLU A 210 -7.74 10.81 -23.66
CA GLU A 210 -7.84 10.21 -22.34
C GLU A 210 -9.02 10.80 -21.55
N GLU A 211 -10.24 10.61 -22.05
CA GLU A 211 -11.47 10.84 -21.27
C GLU A 211 -12.24 9.51 -21.05
N PRO A 212 -12.88 9.33 -19.87
CA PRO A 212 -13.81 8.25 -19.59
C PRO A 212 -14.85 8.13 -20.69
N ILE A 213 -15.00 6.90 -21.16
CA ILE A 213 -16.03 6.57 -22.12
C ILE A 213 -17.29 6.14 -21.38
N GLU A 214 -18.45 6.60 -21.87
CA GLU A 214 -19.73 6.12 -21.39
C GLU A 214 -19.93 4.66 -21.84
N LEU A 215 -20.09 3.77 -20.86
CA LEU A 215 -20.18 2.33 -21.07
C LEU A 215 -21.62 1.84 -20.89
N SER A 216 -21.99 0.78 -21.62
CA SER A 216 -23.29 0.15 -21.44
C SER A 216 -23.32 -0.65 -20.13
N GLN A 217 -24.21 -0.23 -19.22
CA GLN A 217 -24.48 -0.95 -17.98
C GLN A 217 -24.96 -2.39 -18.21
N THR A 218 -25.72 -2.61 -19.28
CA THR A 218 -26.26 -3.93 -19.63
C THR A 218 -25.13 -4.91 -19.94
N ILE A 219 -24.16 -4.50 -20.75
CA ILE A 219 -23.01 -5.35 -21.12
C ILE A 219 -22.11 -5.62 -19.91
N ILE A 220 -21.88 -4.59 -19.09
CA ILE A 220 -21.06 -4.72 -17.88
C ILE A 220 -21.72 -5.69 -16.90
N SER A 221 -23.02 -5.51 -16.62
CA SER A 221 -23.76 -6.37 -15.69
C SER A 221 -23.78 -7.82 -16.18
N GLU A 222 -24.02 -8.06 -17.47
CA GLU A 222 -23.97 -9.41 -18.07
C GLU A 222 -22.61 -10.09 -17.83
N VAL A 223 -21.49 -9.39 -18.04
CA VAL A 223 -20.14 -9.94 -17.81
C VAL A 223 -19.86 -10.15 -16.32
N CYS A 224 -20.33 -9.24 -15.45
CA CYS A 224 -20.14 -9.37 -14.01
C CYS A 224 -20.97 -10.49 -13.40
N GLU A 225 -22.21 -10.70 -13.85
CA GLU A 225 -23.10 -11.73 -13.32
C GLU A 225 -22.72 -13.12 -13.84
N LYS A 226 -22.37 -13.23 -15.13
CA LYS A 226 -22.12 -14.52 -15.77
C LYS A 226 -20.65 -14.91 -15.85
N HIS A 227 -19.72 -13.99 -15.54
CA HIS A 227 -18.28 -14.21 -15.63
C HIS A 227 -17.78 -14.72 -17.00
N HIS A 228 -18.53 -14.44 -18.07
CA HIS A 228 -18.20 -14.88 -19.43
C HIS A 228 -17.93 -13.69 -20.35
N ALA A 229 -17.16 -13.96 -21.41
CA ALA A 229 -16.87 -12.97 -22.44
C ALA A 229 -18.10 -12.69 -23.31
N VAL A 230 -18.32 -11.42 -23.65
CA VAL A 230 -19.40 -10.97 -24.52
C VAL A 230 -18.81 -10.46 -25.84
N LEU A 231 -19.33 -10.96 -26.96
CA LEU A 231 -19.10 -10.44 -28.30
C LEU A 231 -20.45 -10.11 -28.94
N SER A 232 -20.56 -8.93 -29.52
CA SER A 232 -21.71 -8.55 -30.35
C SER A 232 -21.26 -7.88 -31.65
N SER A 233 -21.81 -8.36 -32.77
CA SER A 233 -21.59 -7.82 -34.12
C SER A 233 -22.50 -6.62 -34.42
N ASP A 234 -23.70 -6.58 -33.83
CA ASP A 234 -24.60 -5.42 -33.80
C ASP A 234 -25.33 -5.31 -32.45
N ALA A 235 -24.76 -4.61 -31.49
CA ALA A 235 -25.26 -4.50 -30.11
C ALA A 235 -26.67 -3.90 -30.04
N GLN A 236 -27.08 -3.07 -31.00
CA GLN A 236 -28.41 -2.46 -31.03
C GLN A 236 -29.50 -3.43 -31.53
N LEU A 237 -29.13 -4.42 -32.34
CA LEU A 237 -30.02 -5.46 -32.87
C LEU A 237 -29.86 -6.79 -32.13
N ASP A 238 -29.06 -6.80 -31.07
CA ASP A 238 -28.80 -7.99 -30.27
C ASP A 238 -29.97 -8.22 -29.31
N ASP A 239 -30.77 -9.25 -29.58
CA ASP A 239 -31.96 -9.60 -28.79
C ASP A 239 -31.62 -9.83 -27.31
N ARG A 240 -30.37 -10.21 -27.00
CA ARG A 240 -29.89 -10.38 -25.61
C ARG A 240 -29.97 -9.07 -24.81
N PHE A 241 -29.85 -7.94 -25.47
CA PHE A 241 -29.83 -6.62 -24.84
C PHE A 241 -31.08 -5.79 -25.11
N GLY A 242 -32.04 -6.32 -25.88
CA GLY A 242 -33.40 -5.78 -25.99
C GLY A 242 -33.50 -4.31 -26.40
N GLY A 243 -32.53 -3.79 -27.17
CA GLY A 243 -32.49 -2.36 -27.54
C GLY A 243 -32.26 -1.41 -26.35
N ALA A 244 -31.54 -1.86 -25.31
CA ALA A 244 -31.27 -1.09 -24.11
C ALA A 244 -30.83 0.35 -24.43
N GLN A 245 -31.46 1.32 -23.74
CA GLN A 245 -31.17 2.75 -23.96
C GLN A 245 -29.68 3.06 -23.77
N SER A 246 -28.98 2.37 -22.88
CA SER A 246 -27.53 2.53 -22.68
C SER A 246 -26.69 2.19 -23.92
N ILE A 247 -27.06 1.14 -24.67
CA ILE A 247 -26.40 0.74 -25.92
C ILE A 247 -26.69 1.75 -27.04
N ILE A 248 -27.91 2.27 -27.09
CA ILE A 248 -28.30 3.30 -28.05
C ILE A 248 -27.57 4.63 -27.74
N MET A 249 -27.56 5.07 -26.47
CA MET A 249 -26.93 6.31 -26.02
C MET A 249 -25.41 6.30 -26.21
N SER A 250 -24.75 5.17 -25.90
CA SER A 250 -23.31 5.01 -26.15
C SER A 250 -22.93 5.01 -27.64
N GLY A 251 -23.90 4.84 -28.55
CA GLY A 251 -23.71 4.83 -30.00
C GLY A 251 -22.87 3.67 -30.54
N MET A 252 -22.67 2.60 -29.75
CA MET A 252 -21.87 1.45 -30.17
C MET A 252 -22.66 0.53 -31.11
N ARG A 253 -21.95 -0.09 -32.06
CA ARG A 253 -22.52 -1.09 -32.97
C ARG A 253 -21.87 -2.45 -32.79
N SER A 254 -20.54 -2.54 -32.68
CA SER A 254 -19.89 -3.82 -32.37
C SER A 254 -19.03 -3.68 -31.12
N THR A 255 -19.02 -4.71 -30.26
CA THR A 255 -18.39 -4.66 -28.94
C THR A 255 -17.84 -6.02 -28.51
N MET A 256 -16.74 -5.98 -27.77
CA MET A 256 -16.19 -7.11 -27.01
C MET A 256 -16.00 -6.68 -25.57
N CYS A 257 -16.46 -7.49 -24.62
CA CYS A 257 -16.22 -7.27 -23.21
C CYS A 257 -15.76 -8.58 -22.58
N VAL A 258 -14.59 -8.58 -21.93
CA VAL A 258 -14.00 -9.78 -21.33
C VAL A 258 -13.72 -9.54 -19.85
N PRO A 259 -14.01 -10.51 -18.97
CA PRO A 259 -13.75 -10.38 -17.55
C PRO A 259 -12.25 -10.62 -17.24
N LEU A 260 -11.73 -9.90 -16.26
CA LEU A 260 -10.42 -10.12 -15.66
C LEU A 260 -10.57 -11.09 -14.48
N LEU A 261 -10.51 -12.39 -14.75
CA LEU A 261 -10.72 -13.44 -13.75
C LEU A 261 -9.39 -14.02 -13.25
N HIS A 262 -9.26 -14.18 -11.93
CA HIS A 262 -8.20 -14.96 -11.31
C HIS A 262 -8.79 -15.93 -10.29
N LYS A 263 -8.69 -17.25 -10.54
CA LYS A 263 -9.29 -18.29 -9.68
C LYS A 263 -10.79 -18.01 -9.37
N ASP A 264 -11.55 -17.70 -10.42
CA ASP A 264 -12.98 -17.37 -10.38
C ASP A 264 -13.34 -16.05 -9.67
N GLU A 265 -12.35 -15.30 -9.15
CA GLU A 265 -12.54 -13.95 -8.64
C GLU A 265 -12.53 -12.92 -9.78
N LEU A 266 -13.57 -12.10 -9.86
CA LEU A 266 -13.66 -10.96 -10.77
C LEU A 266 -12.81 -9.79 -10.25
N LEU A 267 -11.67 -9.56 -10.90
CA LEU A 267 -10.80 -8.42 -10.59
C LEU A 267 -11.18 -7.16 -11.38
N GLY A 268 -11.98 -7.30 -12.44
CA GLY A 268 -12.32 -6.23 -13.36
C GLY A 268 -12.78 -6.74 -14.72
N LEU A 269 -12.77 -5.88 -15.74
CA LEU A 269 -13.09 -6.24 -17.13
C LEU A 269 -12.36 -5.35 -18.14
N ILE A 270 -12.21 -5.84 -19.36
CA ILE A 270 -11.74 -5.06 -20.52
C ILE A 270 -12.91 -4.95 -21.50
N HIS A 271 -13.32 -3.73 -21.80
CA HIS A 271 -14.37 -3.41 -22.77
C HIS A 271 -13.76 -2.72 -23.99
N LEU A 272 -14.07 -3.21 -25.19
CA LEU A 272 -13.74 -2.58 -26.47
C LEU A 272 -15.02 -2.41 -27.29
N ASP A 273 -15.15 -1.28 -27.99
CA ASP A 273 -16.26 -1.07 -28.91
C ASP A 273 -15.89 -0.24 -30.16
N THR A 274 -16.77 -0.29 -31.14
CA THR A 274 -16.73 0.51 -32.37
C THR A 274 -18.14 0.91 -32.79
N ARG A 275 -18.22 1.96 -33.60
CA ARG A 275 -19.47 2.38 -34.27
C ARG A 275 -19.75 1.63 -35.57
N ARG A 276 -18.87 0.72 -35.98
CA ARG A 276 -19.01 -0.12 -37.18
C ARG A 276 -19.61 -1.48 -36.83
N ILE A 277 -20.51 -1.96 -37.67
CA ILE A 277 -21.14 -3.28 -37.54
C ILE A 277 -20.15 -4.37 -37.94
N GLY A 278 -20.15 -5.51 -37.23
CA GLY A 278 -19.41 -6.71 -37.62
C GLY A 278 -17.89 -6.54 -37.61
N ASN A 279 -17.39 -5.58 -36.84
CA ASN A 279 -15.97 -5.22 -36.84
C ASN A 279 -15.13 -6.14 -35.94
N PHE A 280 -15.76 -6.85 -35.01
CA PHE A 280 -15.15 -7.87 -34.18
C PHE A 280 -15.69 -9.26 -34.50
N ASN A 281 -14.82 -10.26 -34.42
CA ASN A 281 -15.14 -11.66 -34.62
C ASN A 281 -14.61 -12.54 -33.46
N GLN A 282 -14.85 -13.84 -33.54
CA GLN A 282 -14.46 -14.79 -32.49
C GLN A 282 -12.94 -14.82 -32.24
N LYS A 283 -12.11 -14.69 -33.28
CA LYS A 283 -10.64 -14.65 -33.12
C LYS A 283 -10.19 -13.41 -32.36
N ASP A 284 -10.86 -12.27 -32.58
CA ASP A 284 -10.57 -11.04 -31.83
C ASP A 284 -10.91 -11.21 -30.34
N LEU A 285 -12.04 -11.87 -30.05
CA LEU A 285 -12.45 -12.18 -28.68
C LEU A 285 -11.46 -13.13 -27.98
N GLU A 286 -10.99 -14.16 -28.69
CA GLU A 286 -9.97 -15.08 -28.18
C GLU A 286 -8.67 -14.36 -27.84
N VAL A 287 -8.20 -13.46 -28.71
CA VAL A 287 -7.02 -12.64 -28.46
C VAL A 287 -7.24 -11.75 -27.24
N LEU A 288 -8.37 -11.02 -27.17
CA LEU A 288 -8.67 -10.14 -26.04
C LEU A 288 -8.78 -10.93 -24.72
N THR A 289 -9.29 -12.15 -24.77
CA THR A 289 -9.35 -13.06 -23.62
C THR A 289 -7.96 -13.45 -23.12
N VAL A 290 -7.00 -13.70 -24.03
CA VAL A 290 -5.59 -13.93 -23.63
C VAL A 290 -5.03 -12.73 -22.89
N PHE A 291 -5.33 -11.52 -23.36
CA PHE A 291 -4.92 -10.28 -22.70
C PHE A 291 -5.53 -10.17 -21.30
N ALA A 292 -6.83 -10.43 -21.18
CA ALA A 292 -7.53 -10.42 -19.91
C ALA A 292 -6.96 -11.42 -18.90
N LYS A 293 -6.68 -12.66 -19.32
CA LYS A 293 -6.07 -13.68 -18.46
C LYS A 293 -4.68 -13.27 -17.96
N GLN A 294 -3.83 -12.72 -18.82
CA GLN A 294 -2.49 -12.23 -18.43
C GLN A 294 -2.58 -11.02 -17.49
N ALA A 295 -3.47 -10.08 -17.80
CA ALA A 295 -3.73 -8.91 -16.97
C ALA A 295 -4.22 -9.32 -15.57
N ALA A 296 -5.23 -10.19 -15.49
CA ALA A 296 -5.79 -10.68 -14.23
C ALA A 296 -4.73 -11.37 -13.37
N MET A 297 -3.92 -12.24 -13.96
CA MET A 297 -2.80 -12.90 -13.26
C MET A 297 -1.80 -11.88 -12.70
N ARG A 298 -1.42 -10.86 -13.50
CA ARG A 298 -0.46 -9.85 -13.07
C ARG A 298 -1.03 -8.92 -11.99
N ILE A 299 -2.29 -8.51 -12.10
CA ILE A 299 -3.00 -7.72 -11.08
C ILE A 299 -3.04 -8.49 -9.76
N ALA A 300 -3.43 -9.77 -9.79
CA ALA A 300 -3.46 -10.62 -8.60
C ALA A 300 -2.08 -10.70 -7.94
N HIS A 301 -1.02 -10.88 -8.73
CA HIS A 301 0.35 -10.92 -8.23
C HIS A 301 0.77 -9.59 -7.59
N LEU A 302 0.52 -8.45 -8.24
CA LEU A 302 0.86 -7.13 -7.70
C LEU A 302 0.10 -6.82 -6.40
N ARG A 303 -1.19 -7.17 -6.33
CA ARG A 303 -1.98 -7.04 -5.09
C ARG A 303 -1.41 -7.88 -3.95
N LEU A 304 -1.06 -9.14 -4.23
CA LEU A 304 -0.46 -10.04 -3.24
C LEU A 304 0.90 -9.52 -2.75
N ALA A 305 1.75 -9.05 -3.66
CA ALA A 305 3.07 -8.50 -3.31
C ALA A 305 2.93 -7.27 -2.40
N LYS A 306 2.04 -6.34 -2.74
CA LYS A 306 1.76 -5.13 -1.94
C LYS A 306 1.23 -5.47 -0.55
N ARG A 307 0.35 -6.47 -0.44
CA ARG A 307 -0.16 -6.97 0.84
C ARG A 307 0.96 -7.58 1.68
N SER A 308 1.78 -8.44 1.10
CA SER A 308 2.90 -9.07 1.79
C SER A 308 3.92 -8.05 2.29
N GLU A 309 4.20 -7.00 1.51
CA GLU A 309 5.09 -5.92 1.91
C GLU A 309 4.52 -5.12 3.10
N SER A 310 3.22 -4.80 3.04
CA SER A 310 2.52 -4.08 4.11
C SER A 310 2.51 -4.89 5.41
N GLU A 311 2.22 -6.19 5.33
CA GLU A 311 2.25 -7.10 6.48
C GLU A 311 3.66 -7.22 7.07
N ALA A 312 4.70 -7.29 6.23
CA ALA A 312 6.10 -7.32 6.68
C ALA A 312 6.50 -6.03 7.39
N LEU A 313 6.08 -4.86 6.88
CA LEU A 313 6.35 -3.57 7.50
C LEU A 313 5.66 -3.42 8.86
N VAL A 314 4.38 -3.82 8.95
CA VAL A 314 3.64 -3.83 10.22
C VAL A 314 4.32 -4.75 11.23
N ARG A 315 4.68 -5.98 10.82
CA ARG A 315 5.41 -6.93 11.68
C ARG A 315 6.74 -6.34 12.16
N ALA A 316 7.54 -5.75 11.27
CA ALA A 316 8.84 -5.17 11.62
C ALA A 316 8.73 -4.04 12.66
N ASN A 317 7.68 -3.21 12.56
CA ASN A 317 7.43 -2.14 13.53
C ASN A 317 7.00 -2.68 14.89
N LEU A 318 6.17 -3.73 14.92
CA LEU A 318 5.65 -4.31 16.16
C LEU A 318 6.70 -5.15 16.90
N SER A 319 7.56 -5.88 16.19
CA SER A 319 8.61 -6.72 16.80
C SER A 319 9.65 -5.94 17.62
N ARG A 320 9.71 -4.61 17.49
CA ARG A 320 10.57 -3.76 18.33
C ARG A 320 9.99 -3.48 19.72
N LEU A 321 8.67 -3.64 19.88
CA LEU A 321 7.93 -3.20 21.07
C LEU A 321 7.25 -4.37 21.77
N LEU A 322 6.83 -5.37 21.01
CA LEU A 322 6.01 -6.48 21.50
C LEU A 322 6.80 -7.79 21.50
N SER A 323 6.46 -8.68 22.43
CA SER A 323 6.96 -10.05 22.42
C SER A 323 6.51 -10.77 21.13
N PRO A 324 7.25 -11.79 20.66
CA PRO A 324 6.92 -12.50 19.41
C PRO A 324 5.47 -13.02 19.33
N ASN A 325 4.94 -13.51 20.46
CA ASN A 325 3.56 -14.01 20.54
C ASN A 325 2.53 -12.90 20.35
N LEU A 326 2.80 -11.69 20.86
CA LEU A 326 1.91 -10.53 20.72
C LEU A 326 1.95 -9.96 19.30
N VAL A 327 3.11 -9.97 18.64
CA VAL A 327 3.23 -9.59 17.22
C VAL A 327 2.37 -10.49 16.34
N GLU A 328 2.37 -11.81 16.58
CA GLU A 328 1.53 -12.73 15.81
C GLU A 328 0.05 -12.44 15.96
N GLN A 329 -0.42 -12.13 17.17
CA GLN A 329 -1.84 -11.82 17.43
C GLN A 329 -2.29 -10.54 16.71
N VAL A 330 -1.42 -9.53 16.64
CA VAL A 330 -1.72 -8.29 15.89
C VAL A 330 -1.74 -8.56 14.38
N VAL A 331 -0.76 -9.30 13.84
CA VAL A 331 -0.69 -9.60 12.40
C VAL A 331 -1.86 -10.48 11.94
N LYS A 332 -2.36 -11.38 12.78
CA LYS A 332 -3.54 -12.22 12.50
C LYS A 332 -4.87 -11.45 12.54
N GLY A 333 -4.86 -10.21 13.03
CA GLY A 333 -6.07 -9.40 13.22
C GLY A 333 -6.85 -9.75 14.48
N ASP A 334 -6.34 -10.64 15.34
CA ASP A 334 -6.96 -11.02 16.62
C ASP A 334 -6.86 -9.88 17.65
N LEU A 335 -5.91 -8.96 17.46
CA LEU A 335 -5.71 -7.78 18.31
C LEU A 335 -5.81 -6.49 17.49
N ALA A 336 -6.89 -5.74 17.68
CA ALA A 336 -7.02 -4.40 17.15
C ALA A 336 -6.24 -3.41 18.04
N LEU A 337 -5.19 -2.79 17.49
CA LEU A 337 -4.54 -1.66 18.12
C LEU A 337 -5.20 -0.37 17.62
N GLU A 338 -6.22 0.08 18.34
CA GLU A 338 -6.98 1.27 17.96
C GLU A 338 -6.24 2.57 18.24
N ARG A 339 -6.54 3.61 17.46
CA ARG A 339 -6.15 4.99 17.78
C ARG A 339 -7.08 5.50 18.88
N GLY A 340 -6.50 6.02 19.96
CA GLY A 340 -7.23 6.37 21.17
C GLY A 340 -7.00 5.31 22.24
N GLY A 341 -6.47 5.72 23.38
CA GLY A 341 -6.14 4.79 24.45
C GLY A 341 -7.37 4.13 25.07
N GLN A 342 -7.23 2.85 25.43
CA GLN A 342 -8.24 2.09 26.14
C GLN A 342 -7.87 2.00 27.62
N MET A 343 -8.84 2.18 28.52
CA MET A 343 -8.64 1.91 29.94
C MET A 343 -8.38 0.43 30.14
N ARG A 344 -7.29 0.09 30.81
CA ARG A 344 -6.91 -1.28 31.15
C ARG A 344 -6.35 -1.35 32.56
N ASN A 345 -6.69 -2.44 33.26
CA ASN A 345 -6.02 -2.79 34.49
C ASN A 345 -4.74 -3.56 34.15
N ALA A 346 -3.59 -3.00 34.51
CA ALA A 346 -2.27 -3.49 34.10
C ALA A 346 -1.22 -3.24 35.19
N SER A 347 -0.02 -3.82 35.00
CA SER A 347 1.15 -3.56 35.84
C SER A 347 2.20 -2.85 35.01
N VAL A 348 2.69 -1.71 35.52
CA VAL A 348 3.84 -1.01 34.93
C VAL A 348 5.06 -1.22 35.81
N MET A 349 6.22 -1.34 35.17
CA MET A 349 7.52 -1.41 35.84
C MET A 349 8.45 -0.36 35.24
N PHE A 350 9.16 0.31 36.13
CA PHE A 350 10.34 1.11 35.82
C PHE A 350 11.57 0.44 36.41
N ILE A 351 12.63 0.29 35.60
CA ILE A 351 13.91 -0.23 36.09
C ILE A 351 15.08 0.66 35.64
N ASP A 352 15.79 1.22 36.62
CA ASP A 352 16.83 2.26 36.44
C ASP A 352 18.14 1.83 37.12
N ILE A 353 19.29 2.21 36.53
CA ILE A 353 20.61 1.95 37.10
C ILE A 353 20.93 2.99 38.18
N ARG A 354 21.03 2.52 39.43
CA ARG A 354 21.36 3.36 40.58
C ARG A 354 22.74 4.02 40.42
N GLY A 355 22.75 5.33 40.48
CA GLY A 355 23.97 6.13 40.38
C GLY A 355 24.49 6.26 38.94
N PHE A 356 23.64 6.02 37.95
CA PHE A 356 24.00 6.10 36.53
C PHE A 356 24.62 7.45 36.16
N THR A 357 24.03 8.58 36.55
CA THR A 357 24.54 9.92 36.19
C THR A 357 26.00 10.10 36.56
N ALA A 358 26.39 9.74 37.79
CA ALA A 358 27.78 9.84 38.24
C ALA A 358 28.71 8.85 37.53
N MET A 359 28.17 7.74 37.03
CA MET A 359 28.90 6.73 36.25
C MET A 359 29.11 7.20 34.80
N SER A 360 28.08 7.76 34.17
CA SER A 360 28.12 8.27 32.80
C SER A 360 29.08 9.44 32.63
N GLU A 361 29.32 10.23 33.67
CA GLU A 361 30.30 11.32 33.66
C GLU A 361 31.76 10.84 33.73
N ARG A 362 31.99 9.58 34.14
CA ARG A 362 33.34 9.03 34.34
C ARG A 362 33.76 8.06 33.24
N LEU A 363 32.80 7.39 32.62
CA LEU A 363 33.05 6.43 31.55
C LEU A 363 33.24 7.15 30.21
N GLU A 364 34.10 6.59 29.37
CA GLU A 364 34.14 7.00 27.97
C GLU A 364 32.80 6.68 27.29
N PRO A 365 32.30 7.52 26.36
CA PRO A 365 30.99 7.32 25.74
C PRO A 365 30.80 5.95 25.08
N THR A 366 31.87 5.40 24.49
CA THR A 366 31.83 4.05 23.88
C THR A 366 31.62 2.95 24.90
N ASP A 367 32.25 3.06 26.07
CA ASP A 367 32.14 2.08 27.14
C ASP A 367 30.77 2.17 27.83
N LEU A 368 30.24 3.40 27.95
CA LEU A 368 28.89 3.64 28.45
C LEU A 368 27.82 2.99 27.55
N VAL A 369 27.93 3.17 26.23
CA VAL A 369 27.01 2.57 25.26
C VAL A 369 27.13 1.04 25.28
N ALA A 370 28.34 0.49 25.38
CA ALA A 370 28.54 -0.96 25.49
C ALA A 370 27.90 -1.53 26.77
N LEU A 371 28.07 -0.85 27.91
CA LEU A 371 27.43 -1.19 29.18
C LEU A 371 25.89 -1.17 29.04
N LEU A 372 25.33 -0.10 28.47
CA LEU A 372 23.88 0.04 28.30
C LEU A 372 23.31 -1.05 27.40
N ASN A 373 23.96 -1.35 26.27
CA ASN A 373 23.51 -2.40 25.37
C ASN A 373 23.55 -3.79 26.04
N GLU A 374 24.62 -4.12 26.78
CA GLU A 374 24.74 -5.38 27.53
C GLU A 374 23.66 -5.49 28.62
N TYR A 375 23.39 -4.39 29.31
CA TYR A 375 22.32 -4.31 30.32
C TYR A 375 20.92 -4.44 29.71
N PHE A 376 20.61 -3.67 28.67
CA PHE A 376 19.31 -3.66 28.01
C PHE A 376 18.98 -5.01 27.37
N GLU A 377 19.95 -5.67 26.73
CA GLU A 377 19.75 -7.00 26.14
C GLU A 377 19.19 -7.98 27.18
N ILE A 378 19.82 -8.05 28.36
CA ILE A 378 19.41 -8.96 29.44
C ILE A 378 18.04 -8.58 30.00
N MET A 379 17.82 -7.29 30.28
CA MET A 379 16.58 -6.85 30.92
C MET A 379 15.37 -7.00 29.97
N VAL A 380 15.51 -6.62 28.71
CA VAL A 380 14.45 -6.74 27.70
C VAL A 380 14.12 -8.21 27.41
N GLU A 381 15.13 -9.08 27.34
CA GLU A 381 14.88 -10.52 27.19
C GLU A 381 14.01 -11.07 28.34
N ILE A 382 14.27 -10.63 29.58
CA ILE A 382 13.47 -11.02 30.75
C ILE A 382 12.06 -10.44 30.66
N VAL A 383 11.88 -9.17 30.24
CA VAL A 383 10.55 -8.60 30.00
C VAL A 383 9.75 -9.51 29.07
N PHE A 384 10.32 -9.87 27.92
CA PHE A 384 9.63 -10.71 26.93
C PHE A 384 9.42 -12.14 27.40
N ARG A 385 10.37 -12.74 28.14
CA ARG A 385 10.24 -14.09 28.71
C ARG A 385 9.06 -14.21 29.69
N HIS A 386 8.74 -13.13 30.40
CA HIS A 386 7.56 -13.03 31.26
C HIS A 386 6.33 -12.43 30.55
N GLU A 387 6.34 -12.39 29.22
CA GLU A 387 5.28 -11.84 28.36
C GLU A 387 4.92 -10.37 28.65
N GLY A 388 5.90 -9.59 29.10
CA GLY A 388 5.78 -8.15 29.18
C GLY A 388 5.93 -7.48 27.82
N THR A 389 5.44 -6.25 27.74
CA THR A 389 5.59 -5.34 26.60
C THR A 389 6.64 -4.30 26.96
N LEU A 390 7.62 -4.09 26.08
CA LEU A 390 8.57 -3.00 26.22
C LEU A 390 7.89 -1.71 25.76
N ASP A 391 7.79 -0.72 26.65
CA ASP A 391 7.16 0.56 26.33
C ASP A 391 8.19 1.51 25.70
N LYS A 392 9.24 1.86 26.46
CA LYS A 392 10.36 2.67 25.98
C LYS A 392 11.59 2.59 26.88
N PHE A 393 12.70 3.12 26.37
CA PHE A 393 13.89 3.46 27.15
C PHE A 393 13.86 4.96 27.51
N ILE A 394 14.26 5.28 28.74
CA ILE A 394 14.37 6.65 29.27
C ILE A 394 15.79 6.82 29.82
N GLY A 395 16.76 7.12 28.95
CA GLY A 395 18.17 7.12 29.35
C GLY A 395 18.64 5.69 29.66
N ASP A 396 18.98 5.40 30.91
CA ASP A 396 19.33 4.07 31.42
C ASP A 396 18.13 3.31 32.02
N GLU A 397 16.97 3.96 32.09
CA GLU A 397 15.74 3.39 32.60
C GLU A 397 14.98 2.62 31.51
N ILE A 398 14.39 1.48 31.87
CA ILE A 398 13.44 0.74 31.03
C ILE A 398 12.05 0.85 31.64
N MET A 399 11.07 1.21 30.81
CA MET A 399 9.66 1.12 31.12
C MET A 399 9.05 -0.10 30.44
N ALA A 400 8.40 -0.97 31.20
CA ALA A 400 7.74 -2.18 30.71
C ALA A 400 6.35 -2.35 31.32
N VAL A 401 5.44 -3.01 30.59
CA VAL A 401 4.04 -3.17 30.98
C VAL A 401 3.57 -4.61 30.82
N TRP A 402 2.79 -5.11 31.78
CA TRP A 402 2.08 -6.39 31.73
C TRP A 402 0.58 -6.15 31.79
N GLY A 403 -0.20 -6.89 31.00
CA GLY A 403 -1.64 -6.67 30.85
C GLY A 403 -2.04 -5.62 29.79
N ALA A 404 -1.08 -5.05 29.06
CA ALA A 404 -1.31 -4.20 27.89
C ALA A 404 -0.23 -4.43 26.81
N PRO A 405 -0.55 -4.37 25.49
CA PRO A 405 -1.89 -4.18 24.89
C PRO A 405 -2.83 -5.37 25.03
N VAL A 406 -2.31 -6.54 25.42
CA VAL A 406 -3.12 -7.75 25.61
C VAL A 406 -3.37 -7.95 27.10
N GLY A 407 -4.63 -8.16 27.45
CA GLY A 407 -5.03 -8.43 28.83
C GLY A 407 -4.43 -9.75 29.32
N GLN A 408 -3.94 -9.74 30.56
CA GLN A 408 -3.35 -10.90 31.22
C GLN A 408 -3.91 -10.94 32.63
N ASP A 409 -4.64 -11.99 33.02
CA ASP A 409 -5.24 -12.08 34.36
C ASP A 409 -4.17 -12.16 35.46
N ASP A 410 -2.99 -12.67 35.14
CA ASP A 410 -1.85 -12.84 36.03
C ASP A 410 -0.75 -11.77 35.85
N HIS A 411 -1.09 -10.62 35.24
CA HIS A 411 -0.14 -9.53 34.93
C HIS A 411 0.73 -9.11 36.13
N MET A 412 0.14 -9.06 37.33
CA MET A 412 0.83 -8.69 38.57
C MET A 412 1.92 -9.70 38.94
N LEU A 413 1.63 -10.99 38.79
CA LEU A 413 2.54 -12.08 39.13
C LEU A 413 3.71 -12.14 38.13
N ARG A 414 3.42 -11.91 36.85
CA ARG A 414 4.42 -11.85 35.78
C ARG A 414 5.40 -10.70 36.00
N ALA A 415 4.90 -9.49 36.26
CA ALA A 415 5.74 -8.32 36.57
C ALA A 415 6.64 -8.58 37.80
N ALA A 416 6.09 -9.12 38.89
CA ALA A 416 6.88 -9.43 40.09
C ALA A 416 7.96 -10.49 39.83
N ARG A 417 7.65 -11.55 39.07
CA ARG A 417 8.62 -12.59 38.68
C ARG A 417 9.72 -12.02 37.78
N ALA A 418 9.37 -11.18 36.82
CA ALA A 418 10.32 -10.50 35.95
C ALA A 418 11.31 -9.68 36.77
N ALA A 419 10.85 -8.86 37.73
CA ALA A 419 11.74 -8.07 38.58
C ALA A 419 12.70 -8.92 39.41
N LEU A 420 12.21 -10.03 40.00
CA LEU A 420 13.07 -10.95 40.75
C LEU A 420 14.15 -11.58 39.86
N GLU A 421 13.78 -11.97 38.64
CA GLU A 421 14.71 -12.53 37.67
C GLU A 421 15.71 -11.50 37.16
N MET A 422 15.30 -10.25 36.92
CA MET A 422 16.18 -9.13 36.58
C MET A 422 17.25 -8.93 37.64
N GLN A 423 16.86 -8.91 38.92
CA GLN A 423 17.81 -8.78 40.03
C GLN A 423 18.79 -9.97 40.09
N ALA A 424 18.32 -11.20 39.89
CA ALA A 424 19.18 -12.37 39.84
C ALA A 424 20.15 -12.37 38.64
N SER A 425 19.68 -11.94 37.46
CA SER A 425 20.50 -11.79 36.27
C SER A 425 21.55 -10.69 36.41
N LEU A 426 21.22 -9.61 37.12
CA LEU A 426 22.16 -8.53 37.41
C LEU A 426 23.33 -8.99 38.30
N VAL A 427 23.10 -9.93 39.23
CA VAL A 427 24.16 -10.55 40.02
C VAL A 427 25.14 -11.29 39.11
N ARG A 428 24.63 -12.12 38.19
CA ARG A 428 25.44 -12.86 37.22
C ARG A 428 26.22 -11.93 36.28
N LEU A 429 25.56 -10.88 35.78
CA LEU A 429 26.22 -9.87 34.95
C LEU A 429 27.39 -9.22 35.71
N ASN A 430 27.18 -8.86 36.97
CA ASN A 430 28.22 -8.26 37.80
C ASN A 430 29.40 -9.19 38.10
N GLU A 431 29.19 -10.51 38.19
CA GLU A 431 30.28 -11.48 38.30
C GLU A 431 31.17 -11.45 37.04
N PHE A 432 30.54 -11.42 35.86
CA PHE A 432 31.26 -11.31 34.60
C PHE A 432 31.99 -9.98 34.47
N ARG A 433 31.33 -8.85 34.78
CA ARG A 433 31.95 -7.51 34.78
C ARG A 433 33.17 -7.46 35.68
N LYS A 434 33.09 -7.98 36.90
CA LYS A 434 34.23 -8.06 37.82
C LYS A 434 35.38 -8.87 37.25
N SER A 435 35.11 -9.97 36.53
CA SER A 435 36.15 -10.76 35.88
C SER A 435 36.88 -10.00 34.76
N ARG A 436 36.22 -9.00 34.14
CA ARG A 436 36.81 -8.07 33.17
C ARG A 436 37.47 -6.84 33.80
N GLY A 437 37.50 -6.73 35.13
CA GLY A 437 38.01 -5.56 35.84
C GLY A 437 37.06 -4.36 35.85
N GLU A 438 35.81 -4.54 35.46
CA GLU A 438 34.80 -3.49 35.42
C GLU A 438 34.08 -3.34 36.76
N SER A 439 33.57 -2.13 37.01
CA SER A 439 32.76 -1.86 38.20
C SER A 439 31.38 -2.51 38.10
N PRO A 440 30.87 -3.08 39.20
CA PRO A 440 29.52 -3.63 39.23
C PRO A 440 28.48 -2.51 39.21
N ILE A 441 27.32 -2.80 38.62
CA ILE A 441 26.17 -1.92 38.56
C ILE A 441 25.06 -2.40 39.50
N LYS A 442 24.15 -1.49 39.89
CA LYS A 442 22.96 -1.81 40.69
C LYS A 442 21.76 -1.25 39.96
N ALA A 443 20.64 -1.95 39.95
CA ALA A 443 19.39 -1.45 39.38
C ALA A 443 18.27 -1.53 40.42
N GLY A 444 17.38 -0.54 40.40
CA GLY A 444 16.15 -0.54 41.19
C GLY A 444 14.94 -0.80 40.30
N CYS A 445 13.99 -1.62 40.76
CA CYS A 445 12.72 -1.83 40.07
C CYS A 445 11.58 -1.19 40.89
N GLY A 446 10.82 -0.29 40.29
CA GLY A 446 9.53 0.19 40.78
C GLY A 446 8.41 -0.53 40.03
N ILE A 447 7.38 -1.02 40.72
CA ILE A 447 6.22 -1.67 40.11
C ILE A 447 4.96 -1.10 40.75
N ASN A 448 4.00 -0.71 39.93
CA ASN A 448 2.65 -0.38 40.38
C ASN A 448 1.61 -1.07 39.51
N CYS A 449 0.44 -1.35 40.11
CA CYS A 449 -0.66 -2.07 39.46
C CYS A 449 -1.95 -1.29 39.63
N GLY A 450 -2.73 -1.19 38.57
CA GLY A 450 -4.00 -0.48 38.59
C GLY A 450 -4.49 -0.08 37.20
N GLU A 451 -5.53 0.73 37.18
CA GLU A 451 -6.08 1.24 35.93
C GLU A 451 -5.14 2.26 35.27
N MET A 452 -4.94 2.13 33.97
CA MET A 452 -4.17 3.05 33.14
C MET A 452 -4.74 3.06 31.71
N VAL A 453 -4.54 4.16 31.00
CA VAL A 453 -4.92 4.30 29.60
C VAL A 453 -3.78 3.75 28.74
N ALA A 454 -4.05 2.72 27.94
CA ALA A 454 -3.08 2.07 27.08
C ALA A 454 -3.45 2.24 25.60
N GLY A 455 -2.55 2.77 24.77
CA GLY A 455 -2.83 2.97 23.35
C GLY A 455 -1.73 3.71 22.62
N TYR A 456 -1.94 3.94 21.32
CA TYR A 456 -1.06 4.82 20.56
C TYR A 456 -1.26 6.27 20.98
N MET A 457 -0.20 6.87 21.50
CA MET A 457 -0.13 8.27 21.89
C MET A 457 0.96 8.99 21.09
N GLY A 458 0.81 10.30 20.96
CA GLY A 458 1.75 11.15 20.23
C GLY A 458 1.09 11.84 19.04
N SER A 459 1.92 12.28 18.11
CA SER A 459 1.47 13.05 16.93
C SER A 459 1.15 12.12 15.77
N THR A 460 0.52 12.64 14.71
CA THR A 460 0.32 11.91 13.45
C THR A 460 1.63 11.40 12.82
N ARG A 461 2.78 11.97 13.19
CA ARG A 461 4.12 11.63 12.67
C ARG A 461 4.91 10.68 13.57
N THR A 462 4.56 10.61 14.84
CA THR A 462 5.20 9.77 15.87
C THR A 462 4.14 9.27 16.81
N LEU A 463 3.52 8.16 16.42
CA LEU A 463 2.66 7.36 17.28
C LEU A 463 3.53 6.34 18.00
N SER A 464 3.52 6.40 19.33
CA SER A 464 4.14 5.39 20.18
C SER A 464 3.05 4.75 21.02
N TYR A 465 3.01 3.42 21.02
CA TYR A 465 2.15 2.71 21.96
C TYR A 465 2.71 2.92 23.36
N THR A 466 1.91 3.45 24.27
CA THR A 466 2.35 3.68 25.65
C THR A 466 1.17 3.61 26.62
N VAL A 467 1.49 3.60 27.91
CA VAL A 467 0.50 3.72 28.99
C VAL A 467 0.61 5.06 29.72
N MET A 468 -0.53 5.63 30.13
CA MET A 468 -0.60 6.83 30.97
C MET A 468 -1.64 6.71 32.08
N GLY A 469 -1.45 7.44 33.17
CA GLY A 469 -2.38 7.54 34.28
C GLY A 469 -1.66 7.67 35.61
N ASP A 470 -2.41 7.94 36.68
CA ASP A 470 -1.83 8.10 38.02
C ASP A 470 -1.11 6.84 38.51
N THR A 471 -1.61 5.66 38.13
CA THR A 471 -0.94 4.37 38.36
C THR A 471 0.47 4.37 37.77
N VAL A 472 0.64 4.92 36.57
CA VAL A 472 1.94 4.99 35.88
C VAL A 472 2.87 5.98 36.58
N ASN A 473 2.37 7.15 36.95
CA ASN A 473 3.16 8.18 37.62
C ASN A 473 3.63 7.81 39.04
N THR A 474 2.96 6.85 39.69
CA THR A 474 3.24 6.42 41.07
C THR A 474 4.26 5.28 41.13
N ALA A 475 4.39 4.50 40.05
CA ALA A 475 5.32 3.36 39.95
C ALA A 475 6.77 3.82 40.04
#